data_AF-A0A929E6J2-F1
#
_entry.id   AF-A0A929E6J2-F1
#
_cell.length_a   1.000
_cell.length_b   1.000
_cell.length_c   1.000
_cell.angle_alpha   90.00
_cell.angle_beta   90.00
_cell.angle_gamma   90.00
#
_symmetry.space_group_name_H-M   'P 1'
#
loop_
_entity.id
_entity.type
_entity.pdbx_description
1 polymer ?
#
loop_
_entity_poly.entity_id
_entity_poly.type
_entity_poly.pdbx_seq_one_letter_code
_entity_poly.pdbx_strand_id
1 'polypeptide(L)' 'ELTRTRKLRRTFVEDRYKDLIDALYGDKDTYKVEASVTYRDGRTGTIETSIHVNEI' A
#
# COMPACT_ATOMS: atom_id res chain seq x y z
N GLU A 1 1.22 5.44 14.52
CA GLU A 1 2.25 4.86 15.40
C GLU A 1 2.16 3.33 15.34
N LEU A 2 2.89 2.67 14.42
CA LEU A 2 2.71 1.25 14.08
C LEU A 2 3.90 0.34 14.47
N THR A 3 5.05 0.92 14.82
CA THR A 3 6.31 0.19 15.02
C THR A 3 6.72 0.03 16.49
N ARG A 4 5.94 0.57 17.44
CA ARG A 4 6.36 0.66 18.85
C ARG A 4 6.11 -0.62 19.66
N THR A 5 5.18 -1.49 19.27
CA THR A 5 4.79 -2.67 20.08
C THR A 5 5.12 -4.04 19.48
N ARG A 6 5.75 -4.11 18.30
CA ARG A 6 6.03 -5.37 17.55
C ARG A 6 4.81 -6.27 17.26
N LYS A 7 3.61 -5.90 17.72
CA LYS A 7 2.35 -6.61 17.47
C LYS A 7 1.65 -5.99 16.28
N LEU A 8 2.13 -6.33 15.09
CA LEU A 8 1.36 -6.11 13.87
C LEU A 8 0.07 -6.93 14.00
N ARG A 9 -1.08 -6.27 14.11
CA ARG A 9 -2.37 -6.94 14.03
C ARG A 9 -2.60 -7.29 12.57
N ARG A 10 -2.68 -8.59 12.25
CA ARG A 10 -2.91 -9.08 10.88
C ARG A 10 -4.12 -8.40 10.24
N THR A 11 -5.22 -8.32 10.97
CA THR A 11 -6.46 -7.63 10.54
C THR A 11 -6.23 -6.18 10.09
N PHE A 12 -5.36 -5.43 10.79
CA PHE A 12 -5.07 -4.05 10.41
C PHE A 12 -4.28 -3.96 9.10
N VAL A 13 -3.37 -4.90 8.88
CA VAL A 13 -2.59 -4.99 7.64
C VAL A 13 -3.48 -5.47 6.50
N GLU A 14 -4.30 -6.49 6.74
CA GLU A 14 -5.29 -6.97 5.79
C GLU A 14 -6.22 -5.84 5.36
N ASP A 15 -6.80 -5.07 6.29
CA ASP A 15 -7.66 -3.93 5.92
C ASP A 15 -6.91 -2.84 5.15
N ARG A 16 -5.65 -2.56 5.50
CA ARG A 16 -4.86 -1.52 4.82
C ARG A 16 -4.39 -1.90 3.43
N TYR A 17 -4.16 -3.18 3.19
CA TYR A 17 -3.63 -3.71 1.93
C TYR A 17 -4.63 -4.59 1.20
N LYS A 18 -5.92 -4.56 1.60
CA LYS A 18 -6.95 -5.41 1.03
C LYS A 18 -7.00 -5.32 -0.49
N ASP A 19 -7.03 -4.10 -1.01
CA ASP A 19 -7.12 -3.87 -2.46
C ASP A 19 -5.88 -4.38 -3.23
N LEU A 20 -4.71 -4.36 -2.58
CA LEU A 20 -3.47 -4.93 -3.12
C LEU A 20 -3.50 -6.45 -3.09
N ILE A 21 -3.98 -7.04 -2.00
CA ILE A 21 -4.13 -8.49 -1.83
C ILE A 21 -5.17 -9.03 -2.83
N ASP A 22 -6.28 -8.33 -3.00
CA ASP A 22 -7.32 -8.64 -3.98
C ASP A 22 -6.79 -8.51 -5.42
N ALA A 23 -5.89 -7.56 -5.69
CA ALA A 23 -5.21 -7.47 -6.98
C ALA A 23 -4.16 -8.58 -7.21
N LEU A 24 -3.50 -9.05 -6.14
CA LEU A 24 -2.54 -10.16 -6.18
C LEU A 24 -3.20 -11.52 -6.43
N TYR A 25 -4.40 -11.74 -5.92
CA TYR A 25 -5.14 -13.00 -6.04
C TYR A 25 -6.33 -12.95 -7.01
N GLY A 26 -6.56 -11.81 -7.66
CA GLY A 26 -7.60 -11.64 -8.67
C GLY A 26 -7.01 -11.37 -10.05
N ASP A 27 -7.87 -11.20 -11.05
CA ASP A 27 -7.47 -11.02 -12.46
C ASP A 27 -6.97 -9.59 -12.79
N LYS A 28 -6.37 -8.87 -11.84
CA LYS A 28 -5.93 -7.48 -12.04
C LYS A 28 -4.44 -7.40 -12.30
N ASP A 29 -4.07 -7.20 -13.56
CA ASP A 29 -2.69 -7.02 -14.01
C ASP A 29 -1.99 -5.76 -13.48
N THR A 30 -2.77 -4.78 -12.96
CA THR A 30 -2.23 -3.48 -12.53
C THR A 30 -2.96 -2.93 -11.32
N TYR A 31 -2.20 -2.59 -10.27
CA TYR A 31 -2.66 -1.94 -9.06
C TYR A 31 -2.10 -0.51 -8.98
N LYS A 32 -2.97 0.50 -8.92
CA LYS A 32 -2.56 1.90 -8.72
C LYS A 32 -2.46 2.19 -7.24
N VAL A 33 -1.27 2.55 -6.77
CA VAL A 33 -1.03 3.01 -5.40
C VAL A 33 -0.81 4.52 -5.41
N GLU A 34 -1.54 5.21 -4.53
CA GLU A 34 -1.33 6.62 -4.24
C GLU A 34 -0.67 6.74 -2.86
N ALA A 35 0.51 7.35 -2.80
CA ALA A 35 1.25 7.56 -1.56
C ALA A 35 1.49 9.06 -1.35
N SER A 36 0.96 9.60 -0.26
CA SER A 36 1.26 10.96 0.18
C SER A 36 2.65 11.01 0.82
N VAL A 37 3.59 11.70 0.18
CA VAL A 37 4.94 11.94 0.70
C VAL A 37 5.00 13.35 1.28
N THR A 38 5.36 13.44 2.55
CA THR A 38 5.67 14.73 3.19
C THR A 38 7.17 14.99 3.05
N TYR A 39 7.51 16.05 2.32
CA TYR A 39 8.88 16.52 2.18
C TYR A 39 9.35 17.23 3.45
N ARG A 40 10.67 17.26 3.67
CA ARG A 40 11.28 17.89 4.86
C ARG A 40 11.06 19.40 4.93
N ASP A 41 10.64 20.03 3.84
CA ASP A 41 10.30 21.45 3.74
C ASP A 41 8.82 21.73 4.07
N GLY A 42 8.06 20.70 4.48
CA GLY A 42 6.64 20.82 4.83
C GLY A 42 5.69 20.69 3.64
N ARG A 43 6.20 20.52 2.41
CA ARG A 43 5.34 20.26 1.25
C ARG A 43 4.82 18.83 1.30
N THR A 44 3.56 18.65 0.94
CA THR A 44 2.97 17.34 0.69
C THR A 44 2.88 17.14 -0.82
N GLY A 45 3.55 16.11 -1.33
CA GLY A 45 3.39 15.63 -2.70
C GLY A 45 2.66 14.30 -2.70
N THR A 46 1.87 14.07 -3.73
CA THR A 46 1.22 12.79 -3.96
C THR A 46 2.00 12.05 -5.04
N ILE A 47 2.48 10.84 -4.73
CA ILE A 47 3.11 9.97 -5.71
C ILE A 47 2.08 8.92 -6.12
N GLU A 48 1.65 8.97 -7.38
CA GLU A 48 0.90 7.88 -8.01
C GLU A 48 1.90 6.91 -8.65
N THR A 49 1.77 5.62 -8.36
CA THR A 49 2.57 4.57 -8.98
C THR A 49 1.66 3.42 -9.38
N SER A 50 1.84 2.92 -10.60
CA SER A 50 1.17 1.70 -11.06
C SER A 50 2.11 0.52 -10.84
N ILE A 51 1.66 -0.46 -10.07
CA ILE A 51 2.37 -1.71 -9.79
C ILE A 51 1.77 -2.78 -10.71
N HIS A 52 2.62 -3.41 -11.51
CA HIS A 52 2.23 -4.58 -12.30
C HIS A 52 2.26 -5.83 -11.42
N VAL A 53 1.15 -6.54 -11.38
CA VAL A 53 1.02 -7.83 -10.69
C VAL A 53 1.30 -8.91 -11.72
N ASN A 54 2.33 -9.72 -11.51
CA ASN A 54 2.62 -10.88 -12.34
C ASN A 54 2.22 -12.14 -11.57
N GLU A 55 1.45 -13.02 -12.21
CA GLU A 55 1.20 -14.38 -11.68
C GLU A 55 2.51 -15.19 -11.62
N ILE A 56 2.58 -16.13 -10.67
CA ILE A 56 3.75 -17.00 -10.42
C ILE A 56 3.71 -18.22 -11.33
#